data_AF-A0A3B9RSA4-F1
#
_entry.id   AF-A0A3B9RSA4-F1
#
_cell.length_a   1.000
_cell.length_b   1.000
_cell.length_c   1.000
_cell.angle_alpha   90.00
_cell.angle_beta   90.00
_cell.angle_gamma   90.00
#
_symmetry.space_group_name_H-M   'P 1'
#
loop_
_entity.id
_entity.type
_entity.pdbx_description
1 polymer ?
#
loop_
_entity_poly.entity_id
_entity_poly.type
_entity_poly.pdbx_seq_one_letter_code
_entity_poly.pdbx_strand_id
1 'polypeptide(L)'
;SFDWNGIREPYIMATENDYLNGLGMLFCKHLTNRASIFSDVRTYWSPKAIERVTDWKPEGLAKDGFIHLINSGATTLDANGQMKNKDGKSEMKQFWDITDEDVKNVLDKTRFSVANCGYFRGGGFSSTFLSEGDMPLTMVRLNMVKGVGPVIQIAEGWTCEVPQKVFDIINMRTDQTWPTTWFVPRTDGKDGPFKDVYSVMANWGANHGALGYGHFGADMIALASMLRIPVCMHNVPEEQIFRPSAWSMLGMDKEGADFRACQNFGPLYGKY
;
A
#
# COMPACT_ATOMS: atom_id res chain seq x y z
N SER A 1 15.94 0.26 -3.30
CA SER A 1 16.92 -0.34 -2.36
C SER A 1 18.35 -0.29 -2.91
N PHE A 2 18.73 0.83 -3.53
CA PHE A 2 20.04 1.04 -4.15
C PHE A 2 20.19 2.54 -4.46
N ASP A 3 21.42 2.99 -4.62
CA ASP A 3 21.77 4.28 -5.23
C ASP A 3 23.19 4.18 -5.84
N TRP A 4 23.84 5.32 -6.11
CA TRP A 4 25.19 5.36 -6.67
C TRP A 4 26.26 4.69 -5.80
N ASN A 5 26.00 4.44 -4.50
CA ASN A 5 26.90 3.70 -3.62
C ASN A 5 26.64 2.18 -3.63
N GLY A 6 25.72 1.71 -4.48
CA GLY A 6 25.35 0.31 -4.60
C GLY A 6 24.05 -0.04 -3.91
N ILE A 7 23.79 -1.35 -3.84
CA ILE A 7 22.61 -1.94 -3.21
C ILE A 7 22.71 -1.79 -1.69
N ARG A 8 21.59 -1.41 -1.06
CA ARG A 8 21.54 -1.15 0.38
C ARG A 8 20.13 -1.24 0.94
N GLU A 9 20.06 -1.29 2.27
CA GLU A 9 18.81 -1.15 2.99
C GLU A 9 18.08 0.16 2.61
N PRO A 10 16.75 0.12 2.37
CA PRO A 10 15.97 1.31 2.05
C PRO A 10 15.82 2.24 3.26
N TYR A 11 15.85 3.54 3.01
CA TYR A 11 15.50 4.56 4.02
C TYR A 11 14.00 4.84 3.94
N ILE A 12 13.38 5.07 5.10
CA ILE A 12 12.00 5.54 5.16
C ILE A 12 12.01 7.06 5.12
N MET A 13 11.36 7.61 4.10
CA MET A 13 11.22 9.05 3.90
C MET A 13 9.79 9.32 3.43
N ALA A 14 9.02 10.06 4.23
CA ALA A 14 7.63 10.35 3.93
C ALA A 14 7.51 11.62 3.09
N THR A 15 6.87 11.50 1.93
CA THR A 15 6.43 12.66 1.14
C THR A 15 5.51 13.55 1.99
N GLU A 16 5.59 14.86 1.76
CA GLU A 16 4.75 15.88 2.43
C GLU A 16 4.86 15.92 3.96
N ASN A 17 5.94 15.33 4.52
CA ASN A 17 6.13 15.22 5.97
C ASN A 17 4.96 14.51 6.67
N ASP A 18 4.25 13.61 5.95
CA ASP A 18 3.18 12.80 6.53
C ASP A 18 3.80 11.71 7.42
N TYR A 19 4.03 12.06 8.68
CA TYR A 19 4.65 11.17 9.65
C TYR A 19 3.82 9.90 9.91
N LEU A 20 2.50 9.94 9.73
CA LEU A 20 1.65 8.75 9.92
C LEU A 20 1.81 7.75 8.78
N ASN A 21 1.94 8.24 7.54
CA ASN A 21 2.34 7.38 6.44
C ASN A 21 3.78 6.88 6.62
N GLY A 22 4.68 7.74 7.09
CA GLY A 22 6.05 7.37 7.44
C GLY A 22 6.12 6.23 8.47
N LEU A 23 5.29 6.26 9.53
CA LEU A 23 5.16 5.16 10.48
C LEU A 23 4.61 3.88 9.83
N GLY A 24 3.62 4.01 8.95
CA GLY A 24 3.10 2.88 8.16
C GLY A 24 4.19 2.23 7.31
N MET A 25 4.98 3.04 6.59
CA MET A 25 6.13 2.57 5.82
C MET A 25 7.20 1.94 6.71
N LEU A 26 7.45 2.50 7.89
CA LEU A 26 8.39 1.96 8.86
C LEU A 26 7.97 0.56 9.34
N PHE A 27 6.68 0.37 9.64
CA PHE A 27 6.14 -0.94 10.01
C PHE A 27 6.26 -1.94 8.86
N CYS A 28 5.87 -1.56 7.64
CA CYS A 28 6.04 -2.39 6.45
C CYS A 28 7.50 -2.83 6.26
N LYS A 29 8.46 -1.89 6.35
CA LYS A 29 9.88 -2.19 6.22
C LYS A 29 10.37 -3.14 7.31
N HIS A 30 10.04 -2.91 8.58
CA HIS A 30 10.56 -3.76 9.66
C HIS A 30 9.97 -5.18 9.67
N LEU A 31 8.74 -5.36 9.19
CA LEU A 31 8.14 -6.69 9.07
C LEU A 31 8.68 -7.47 7.87
N THR A 32 9.15 -6.79 6.82
CA THR A 32 9.48 -7.45 5.53
C THR A 32 10.95 -7.36 5.13
N ASN A 33 11.69 -6.42 5.71
CA ASN A 33 13.03 -5.97 5.29
C ASN A 33 13.11 -5.49 3.84
N ARG A 34 11.99 -4.97 3.31
CA ARG A 34 11.85 -4.51 1.93
C ARG A 34 11.56 -3.01 1.87
N ALA A 35 11.74 -2.42 0.70
CA ALA A 35 11.31 -1.05 0.46
C ALA A 35 9.79 -0.91 0.59
N SER A 36 9.31 0.27 0.96
CA SER A 36 7.89 0.57 1.10
C SER A 36 7.46 1.61 0.09
N ILE A 37 6.27 1.43 -0.46
CA ILE A 37 5.62 2.34 -1.40
C ILE A 37 4.90 3.41 -0.58
N PHE A 38 5.18 4.68 -0.88
CA PHE A 38 4.30 5.80 -0.49
C PHE A 38 3.35 6.05 -1.67
N SER A 39 2.05 6.20 -1.42
CA SER A 39 1.10 6.52 -2.49
C SER A 39 -0.09 7.35 -2.04
N ASP A 40 -0.60 8.20 -2.94
CA ASP A 40 -1.95 8.75 -2.83
C ASP A 40 -2.97 7.70 -3.25
N VAL A 41 -4.04 7.57 -2.47
CA VAL A 41 -5.25 6.80 -2.78
C VAL A 41 -6.14 7.68 -3.66
N ARG A 42 -5.77 7.76 -4.94
CA ARG A 42 -6.20 8.86 -5.81
C ARG A 42 -7.60 8.67 -6.39
N THR A 43 -7.89 7.51 -6.96
CA THR A 43 -9.13 7.29 -7.70
C THR A 43 -9.61 5.86 -7.59
N TYR A 44 -10.90 5.67 -7.31
CA TYR A 44 -11.57 4.38 -7.51
C TYR A 44 -12.08 4.29 -8.93
N TRP A 45 -11.68 3.23 -9.64
CA TRP A 45 -12.15 2.90 -10.97
C TRP A 45 -13.10 1.70 -10.90
N SER A 46 -14.41 1.98 -10.89
CA SER A 46 -15.43 0.93 -11.00
C SER A 46 -15.36 0.26 -12.39
N PRO A 47 -15.78 -1.02 -12.52
CA PRO A 47 -15.80 -1.71 -13.80
C PRO A 47 -16.58 -0.95 -14.88
N LYS A 48 -17.74 -0.40 -14.50
CA LYS A 48 -18.59 0.42 -15.37
C LYS A 48 -17.89 1.71 -15.81
N ALA A 49 -17.12 2.34 -14.92
CA ALA A 49 -16.40 3.57 -15.26
C ALA A 49 -15.23 3.30 -16.20
N ILE A 50 -14.53 2.17 -16.03
CA ILE A 50 -13.45 1.74 -16.93
C ILE A 50 -14.03 1.48 -18.32
N GLU A 51 -15.03 0.59 -18.43
CA GLU A 51 -15.66 0.24 -19.70
C GLU A 51 -16.20 1.46 -20.44
N ARG A 52 -16.86 2.39 -19.73
CA ARG A 52 -17.39 3.63 -20.31
C ARG A 52 -16.32 4.53 -20.94
N VAL A 53 -15.09 4.55 -20.41
CA VAL A 53 -14.06 5.51 -20.86
C VAL A 53 -12.98 4.88 -21.74
N THR A 54 -12.86 3.56 -21.75
CA THR A 54 -11.82 2.83 -22.49
C THR A 54 -12.37 1.84 -23.51
N ASP A 55 -13.69 1.60 -23.51
CA ASP A 55 -14.37 0.54 -24.28
C ASP A 55 -13.84 -0.87 -23.95
N TRP A 56 -13.17 -1.04 -22.81
CA TRP A 56 -12.65 -2.33 -22.34
C TRP A 56 -13.38 -2.77 -21.08
N LYS A 57 -13.96 -3.97 -21.13
CA LYS A 57 -14.57 -4.61 -19.98
C LYS A 57 -13.50 -5.25 -19.10
N PRO A 58 -13.37 -4.87 -17.81
CA PRO A 58 -12.35 -5.43 -16.95
C PRO A 58 -12.50 -6.92 -16.70
N GLU A 59 -11.37 -7.62 -16.64
CA GLU A 59 -11.26 -9.06 -16.41
C GLU A 59 -10.14 -9.38 -15.40
N GLY A 60 -9.97 -10.65 -15.05
CA GLY A 60 -8.95 -11.08 -14.10
C GLY A 60 -9.11 -10.41 -12.73
N LEU A 61 -8.00 -9.94 -12.15
CA LEU A 61 -8.01 -9.19 -10.88
C LEU A 61 -8.79 -7.88 -10.98
N ALA A 62 -8.81 -7.23 -12.15
CA ALA A 62 -9.46 -5.93 -12.33
C ALA A 62 -11.00 -6.02 -12.49
N LYS A 63 -11.59 -7.22 -12.54
CA LYS A 63 -13.00 -7.44 -12.88
C LYS A 63 -14.00 -6.68 -12.00
N ASP A 64 -13.65 -6.48 -10.72
CA ASP A 64 -14.50 -5.80 -9.73
C ASP A 64 -14.07 -4.34 -9.49
N GLY A 65 -13.13 -3.85 -10.28
CA GLY A 65 -12.55 -2.52 -10.21
C GLY A 65 -11.21 -2.50 -9.50
N PHE A 66 -10.55 -1.35 -9.51
CA PHE A 66 -9.26 -1.13 -8.86
C PHE A 66 -9.15 0.29 -8.32
N ILE A 67 -8.16 0.51 -7.47
CA ILE A 67 -7.77 1.80 -6.92
C ILE A 67 -6.49 2.26 -7.63
N HIS A 68 -6.51 3.49 -8.16
CA HIS A 68 -5.33 4.17 -8.67
C HIS A 68 -4.49 4.67 -7.51
N LEU A 69 -3.35 4.03 -7.28
CA LEU A 69 -2.35 4.48 -6.33
C LEU A 69 -1.26 5.23 -7.08
N ILE A 70 -1.08 6.52 -6.79
CA ILE A 70 -0.16 7.40 -7.54
C ILE A 70 0.31 8.58 -6.68
N ASN A 71 1.46 8.43 -6.00
CA ASN A 71 2.03 9.54 -5.22
C ASN A 71 2.32 10.77 -6.10
N SER A 72 2.42 11.94 -5.47
CA SER A 72 2.75 13.25 -6.07
C SER A 72 4.19 13.40 -6.60
N GLY A 73 4.72 12.35 -7.24
CA GLY A 73 5.94 12.38 -8.05
C GLY A 73 7.07 11.45 -7.59
N ALA A 74 7.03 10.93 -6.36
CA ALA A 74 8.10 10.07 -5.83
C ALA A 74 7.56 8.77 -5.25
N THR A 75 8.18 7.63 -5.54
CA THR A 75 7.99 6.40 -4.76
C THR A 75 9.20 5.50 -4.95
N THR A 76 9.31 4.43 -4.17
CA THR A 76 10.45 3.51 -4.31
C THR A 76 10.50 2.89 -5.70
N LEU A 77 11.68 2.87 -6.34
CA LEU A 77 11.82 2.32 -7.69
C LEU A 77 11.54 0.81 -7.73
N ASP A 78 11.81 0.11 -6.62
CA ASP A 78 11.50 -1.30 -6.40
C ASP A 78 10.03 -1.63 -6.74
N ALA A 79 9.12 -0.66 -6.59
CA ALA A 79 7.69 -0.83 -6.84
C ALA A 79 7.32 -1.02 -8.31
N ASN A 80 8.25 -0.81 -9.25
CA ASN A 80 7.96 -1.09 -10.66
C ASN A 80 7.88 -2.59 -10.97
N GLY A 81 8.27 -3.46 -10.03
CA GLY A 81 8.09 -4.91 -10.12
C GLY A 81 9.12 -5.65 -10.97
N GLN A 82 10.15 -4.97 -11.47
CA GLN A 82 11.09 -5.57 -12.42
C GLN A 82 12.06 -6.59 -11.81
N MET A 83 12.16 -6.68 -10.49
CA MET A 83 12.93 -7.74 -9.86
C MET A 83 12.10 -9.03 -9.87
N LYS A 84 12.69 -10.14 -10.32
CA LYS A 84 11.97 -11.42 -10.45
C LYS A 84 12.37 -12.40 -9.36
N ASN A 85 11.37 -13.08 -8.80
CA ASN A 85 11.58 -14.19 -7.87
C ASN A 85 11.98 -15.47 -8.61
N LYS A 86 12.21 -16.57 -7.88
CA LYS A 86 12.61 -17.88 -8.44
C LYS A 86 11.58 -18.48 -9.41
N ASP A 87 10.31 -18.08 -9.30
CA ASP A 87 9.22 -18.51 -10.17
C ASP A 87 9.02 -17.57 -11.38
N GLY A 88 9.90 -16.57 -11.55
CA GLY A 88 9.81 -15.56 -12.62
C GLY A 88 8.74 -14.49 -12.40
N LYS A 89 8.12 -14.43 -11.20
CA LYS A 89 7.09 -13.43 -10.85
C LYS A 89 7.72 -12.16 -10.29
N SER A 90 7.04 -11.04 -10.47
CA SER A 90 7.43 -9.71 -10.01
C SER A 90 7.50 -9.65 -8.48
N GLU A 91 8.57 -9.05 -7.96
CA GLU A 91 8.88 -9.00 -6.54
C GLU A 91 9.58 -7.68 -6.16
N MET A 92 9.31 -7.15 -4.96
CA MET A 92 10.17 -6.12 -4.34
C MET A 92 11.13 -6.79 -3.35
N LYS A 93 12.33 -7.19 -3.78
CA LYS A 93 13.25 -8.05 -3.00
C LYS A 93 13.76 -7.41 -1.71
N GLN A 94 14.23 -8.25 -0.79
CA GLN A 94 15.09 -7.82 0.32
C GLN A 94 16.43 -7.38 -0.26
N PHE A 95 17.04 -6.33 0.31
CA PHE A 95 18.19 -5.69 -0.33
C PHE A 95 19.40 -6.62 -0.49
N TRP A 96 19.59 -7.60 0.40
CA TRP A 96 20.69 -8.58 0.28
C TRP A 96 20.46 -9.64 -0.82
N ASP A 97 19.24 -9.72 -1.37
CA ASP A 97 18.89 -10.63 -2.48
C ASP A 97 18.80 -9.91 -3.83
N ILE A 98 18.99 -8.58 -3.86
CA ILE A 98 18.99 -7.79 -5.09
C ILE A 98 20.32 -8.02 -5.82
N THR A 99 20.23 -8.15 -7.14
CA THR A 99 21.40 -8.26 -8.04
C THR A 99 21.58 -7.00 -8.89
N ASP A 100 22.75 -6.84 -9.51
CA ASP A 100 23.00 -5.74 -10.46
C ASP A 100 22.04 -5.79 -11.67
N GLU A 101 21.61 -6.99 -12.08
CA GLU A 101 20.62 -7.17 -13.14
C GLU A 101 19.24 -6.65 -12.70
N ASP A 102 18.83 -6.92 -11.47
CA ASP A 102 17.60 -6.36 -10.90
C ASP A 102 17.64 -4.82 -10.92
N VAL A 103 18.76 -4.22 -10.47
CA VAL A 103 18.94 -2.77 -10.47
C VAL A 103 18.82 -2.20 -11.88
N LYS A 104 19.49 -2.83 -12.86
CA LYS A 104 19.42 -2.42 -14.26
C LYS A 104 17.99 -2.48 -14.80
N ASN A 105 17.29 -3.60 -14.60
CA ASN A 105 15.91 -3.77 -15.08
C ASN A 105 14.96 -2.73 -14.46
N VAL A 106 15.14 -2.43 -13.18
CA VAL A 106 14.35 -1.40 -12.48
C VAL A 106 14.62 0.00 -13.07
N LEU A 107 15.89 0.35 -13.33
CA LEU A 107 16.24 1.65 -13.92
C LEU A 107 15.77 1.78 -15.37
N ASP A 108 15.92 0.73 -16.19
CA ASP A 108 15.50 0.70 -17.59
C ASP A 108 13.97 0.88 -17.76
N LYS A 109 13.19 0.58 -16.71
CA LYS A 109 11.73 0.76 -16.67
C LYS A 109 11.28 1.98 -15.88
N THR A 110 12.21 2.83 -15.46
CA THR A 110 11.92 4.08 -14.76
C THR A 110 12.32 5.26 -15.64
N ARG A 111 11.39 6.19 -15.87
CA ARG A 111 11.68 7.47 -16.50
C ARG A 111 11.65 8.57 -15.46
N PHE A 112 12.63 9.46 -15.47
CA PHE A 112 12.61 10.67 -14.64
C PHE A 112 11.97 11.83 -15.42
N SER A 113 10.69 12.09 -15.17
CA SER A 113 9.93 13.11 -15.91
C SER A 113 10.02 14.48 -15.24
N VAL A 114 10.15 15.54 -16.04
CA VAL A 114 10.19 16.93 -15.52
C VAL A 114 8.93 17.23 -14.72
N ALA A 115 9.10 17.78 -13.53
CA ALA A 115 8.00 18.13 -12.64
C ALA A 115 7.08 19.16 -13.29
N ASN A 116 5.78 19.05 -13.03
CA ASN A 116 4.80 20.01 -13.51
C ASN A 116 5.00 21.38 -12.82
N CYS A 117 5.55 22.36 -13.55
CA CYS A 117 5.83 23.71 -13.04
C CYS A 117 4.58 24.49 -12.58
N GLY A 118 3.37 24.04 -12.94
CA GLY A 118 2.12 24.57 -12.38
C GLY A 118 1.99 24.32 -10.88
N TYR A 119 2.52 23.19 -10.39
CA TYR A 119 2.57 22.84 -8.97
C TYR A 119 3.95 23.11 -8.35
N PHE A 120 5.02 22.65 -9.02
CA PHE A 120 6.39 22.69 -8.53
C PHE A 120 7.19 23.79 -9.23
N ARG A 121 7.03 25.05 -8.80
CA ARG A 121 7.66 26.22 -9.46
C ARG A 121 9.18 26.17 -9.50
N GLY A 122 9.81 25.46 -8.56
CA GLY A 122 11.26 25.24 -8.51
C GLY A 122 11.75 24.15 -9.46
N GLY A 123 10.87 23.49 -10.22
CA GLY A 123 11.18 22.33 -11.03
C GLY A 123 11.39 21.07 -10.20
N GLY A 124 12.13 20.11 -10.75
CA GLY A 124 12.36 18.79 -10.18
C GLY A 124 12.10 17.67 -11.19
N PHE A 125 12.33 16.43 -10.77
CA PHE A 125 12.06 15.24 -11.56
C PHE A 125 11.27 14.22 -10.74
N SER A 126 10.19 13.72 -11.34
CA SER A 126 9.34 12.66 -10.79
C SER A 126 9.83 11.30 -11.29
N SER A 127 9.71 10.25 -10.46
CA SER A 127 10.02 8.87 -10.87
C SER A 127 8.79 8.24 -11.52
N THR A 128 8.73 8.22 -12.84
CA THR A 128 7.62 7.70 -13.63
C THR A 128 7.82 6.24 -14.00
N PHE A 129 6.88 5.39 -13.63
CA PHE A 129 6.77 4.00 -14.07
C PHE A 129 5.35 3.49 -13.87
N LEU A 130 5.06 2.31 -14.40
CA LEU A 130 3.87 1.52 -14.10
C LEU A 130 4.33 0.25 -13.37
N SER A 131 3.79 -0.01 -12.18
CA SER A 131 4.00 -1.29 -11.48
C SER A 131 3.46 -2.45 -12.31
N GLU A 132 4.23 -3.51 -12.43
CA GLU A 132 3.73 -4.78 -12.98
C GLU A 132 2.61 -5.38 -12.13
N GLY A 133 1.76 -6.18 -12.75
CA GLY A 133 0.65 -6.84 -12.07
C GLY A 133 1.06 -8.08 -11.27
N ASP A 134 0.07 -8.67 -10.62
CA ASP A 134 0.17 -9.92 -9.85
C ASP A 134 1.13 -9.90 -8.65
N MET A 135 1.64 -8.72 -8.25
CA MET A 135 2.40 -8.59 -7.01
C MET A 135 1.44 -8.57 -5.81
N PRO A 136 1.56 -9.49 -4.84
CA PRO A 136 0.82 -9.40 -3.59
C PRO A 136 1.33 -8.17 -2.82
N LEU A 137 0.41 -7.33 -2.35
CA LEU A 137 0.73 -6.15 -1.54
C LEU A 137 -0.17 -6.11 -0.30
N THR A 138 0.36 -5.51 0.76
CA THR A 138 -0.43 -5.10 1.94
C THR A 138 -0.37 -3.59 2.05
N MET A 139 -1.52 -2.93 1.92
CA MET A 139 -1.68 -1.49 2.11
C MET A 139 -2.03 -1.19 3.57
N VAL A 140 -1.38 -0.19 4.15
CA VAL A 140 -1.48 0.15 5.57
C VAL A 140 -1.59 1.66 5.73
N ARG A 141 -2.41 2.08 6.69
CA ARG A 141 -2.49 3.47 7.15
C ARG A 141 -2.67 3.54 8.65
N LEU A 142 -1.83 4.34 9.32
CA LEU A 142 -2.10 4.80 10.67
C LEU A 142 -2.86 6.13 10.62
N ASN A 143 -3.84 6.30 11.50
CA ASN A 143 -4.55 7.55 11.68
C ASN A 143 -4.62 7.91 13.17
N MET A 144 -4.71 9.20 13.48
CA MET A 144 -4.96 9.68 14.84
C MET A 144 -6.42 10.10 14.96
N VAL A 145 -7.18 9.44 15.84
CA VAL A 145 -8.59 9.75 16.10
C VAL A 145 -8.73 10.36 17.48
N LYS A 146 -9.26 11.58 17.57
CA LYS A 146 -9.46 12.28 18.85
C LYS A 146 -10.37 11.46 19.77
N GLY A 147 -9.91 11.22 20.99
CA GLY A 147 -10.64 10.42 21.99
C GLY A 147 -10.40 8.91 21.91
N VAL A 148 -9.68 8.43 20.88
CA VAL A 148 -9.27 7.03 20.73
C VAL A 148 -7.74 6.89 20.75
N GLY A 149 -7.03 7.77 20.02
CA GLY A 149 -5.59 7.68 19.82
C GLY A 149 -5.24 7.14 18.43
N PRO A 150 -4.08 6.46 18.26
CA PRO A 150 -3.71 5.86 16.99
C PRO A 150 -4.63 4.68 16.66
N VAL A 151 -5.02 4.55 15.40
CA VAL A 151 -5.71 3.39 14.84
C VAL A 151 -5.00 2.96 13.56
N ILE A 152 -5.09 1.68 13.19
CA ILE A 152 -4.47 1.16 11.96
C ILE A 152 -5.49 0.50 11.03
N GLN A 153 -5.35 0.76 9.74
CA GLN A 153 -6.12 0.13 8.66
C GLN A 153 -5.18 -0.72 7.80
N ILE A 154 -5.64 -1.90 7.40
CA ILE A 154 -4.87 -2.89 6.65
C ILE A 154 -5.73 -3.40 5.49
N ALA A 155 -5.21 -3.41 4.27
CA ALA A 155 -5.87 -3.99 3.12
C ALA A 155 -4.88 -4.83 2.31
N GLU A 156 -4.99 -6.15 2.40
CA GLU A 156 -4.27 -7.08 1.51
C GLU A 156 -4.91 -7.10 0.13
N GLY A 157 -4.08 -7.20 -0.90
CA GLY A 157 -4.54 -7.20 -2.28
C GLY A 157 -3.41 -7.49 -3.24
N TRP A 158 -3.61 -7.12 -4.50
CA TRP A 158 -2.63 -7.35 -5.56
C TRP A 158 -2.50 -6.13 -6.44
N THR A 159 -1.35 -5.99 -7.09
CA THR A 159 -1.29 -5.19 -8.30
C THR A 159 -2.02 -5.90 -9.43
N CYS A 160 -2.65 -5.15 -10.34
CA CYS A 160 -3.25 -5.73 -11.53
C CYS A 160 -2.71 -5.08 -12.81
N GLU A 161 -2.75 -5.82 -13.91
CA GLU A 161 -2.45 -5.28 -15.23
C GLU A 161 -3.72 -4.86 -15.95
N VAL A 162 -3.59 -3.85 -16.80
CA VAL A 162 -4.60 -3.46 -17.77
C VAL A 162 -3.91 -3.34 -19.13
N PRO A 163 -4.61 -3.53 -20.26
CA PRO A 163 -4.03 -3.31 -21.57
C PRO A 163 -3.41 -1.92 -21.68
N GLN A 164 -2.29 -1.79 -22.40
CA GLN A 164 -1.54 -0.52 -22.53
C GLN A 164 -2.44 0.66 -22.91
N LYS A 165 -3.38 0.45 -23.86
CA LYS A 165 -4.36 1.47 -24.28
C LYS A 165 -5.24 1.95 -23.13
N VAL A 166 -5.66 1.05 -22.23
CA VAL A 166 -6.48 1.39 -21.05
C VAL A 166 -5.64 2.23 -20.07
N PHE A 167 -4.39 1.81 -19.81
CA PHE A 167 -3.46 2.60 -19.01
C PHE A 167 -3.26 4.00 -19.59
N ASP A 168 -2.97 4.12 -20.88
CA ASP A 168 -2.70 5.43 -21.51
C ASP A 168 -3.89 6.39 -21.37
N ILE A 169 -5.12 5.91 -21.60
CA ILE A 169 -6.36 6.70 -21.47
C ILE A 169 -6.54 7.20 -20.03
N ILE A 170 -6.36 6.33 -19.04
CA ILE A 170 -6.56 6.69 -17.63
C ILE A 170 -5.42 7.59 -17.16
N ASN A 171 -4.17 7.22 -17.42
CA ASN A 171 -2.97 7.92 -16.98
C ASN A 171 -2.92 9.35 -17.52
N MET A 172 -3.33 9.55 -18.78
CA MET A 172 -3.41 10.88 -19.41
C MET A 172 -4.34 11.85 -18.67
N ARG A 173 -5.35 11.32 -17.98
CA ARG A 173 -6.38 12.12 -17.29
C ARG A 173 -6.06 12.37 -15.81
N THR A 174 -5.06 11.69 -15.26
CA THR A 174 -4.70 11.78 -13.83
C THR A 174 -3.40 12.57 -13.64
N ASP A 175 -2.25 11.94 -13.91
CA ASP A 175 -0.94 12.59 -14.04
C ASP A 175 0.02 11.62 -14.74
N GLN A 176 0.55 12.02 -15.90
CA GLN A 176 1.39 11.15 -16.74
C GLN A 176 2.85 11.07 -16.26
N THR A 177 3.24 11.93 -15.32
CA THR A 177 4.62 12.05 -14.85
C THR A 177 4.85 11.28 -13.55
N TRP A 178 3.79 10.86 -12.86
CA TRP A 178 3.90 10.21 -11.56
C TRP A 178 3.90 8.68 -11.65
N PRO A 179 4.45 7.97 -10.64
CA PRO A 179 4.49 6.50 -10.63
C PRO A 179 3.09 5.92 -10.37
N THR A 180 2.63 5.02 -11.22
CA THR A 180 1.30 4.40 -11.11
C THR A 180 1.37 2.96 -10.63
N THR A 181 0.50 2.62 -9.68
CA THR A 181 0.18 1.25 -9.27
C THR A 181 -1.34 1.07 -9.32
N TRP A 182 -1.82 0.04 -10.00
CA TRP A 182 -3.23 -0.37 -9.97
C TRP A 182 -3.42 -1.39 -8.87
N PHE A 183 -4.14 -1.05 -7.80
CA PHE A 183 -4.31 -1.92 -6.65
C PHE A 183 -5.72 -2.48 -6.56
N VAL A 184 -5.82 -3.79 -6.40
CA VAL A 184 -7.08 -4.52 -6.19
C VAL A 184 -7.06 -5.11 -4.78
N PRO A 185 -7.84 -4.56 -3.83
CA PRO A 185 -7.96 -5.16 -2.51
C PRO A 185 -8.72 -6.49 -2.58
N ARG A 186 -8.36 -7.45 -1.73
CA ARG A 186 -9.17 -8.64 -1.50
C ARG A 186 -10.50 -8.23 -0.85
N THR A 187 -11.60 -8.60 -1.47
CA THR A 187 -12.98 -8.32 -1.03
C THR A 187 -13.71 -9.64 -0.77
N ASP A 188 -14.76 -9.61 0.05
CA ASP A 188 -15.50 -10.80 0.45
C ASP A 188 -17.02 -10.72 0.22
N GLY A 189 -17.52 -9.58 -0.29
CA GLY A 189 -18.94 -9.37 -0.59
C GLY A 189 -19.82 -9.20 0.65
N LYS A 190 -19.28 -9.30 1.87
CA LYS A 190 -20.04 -9.14 3.11
C LYS A 190 -20.21 -7.66 3.44
N ASP A 191 -21.26 -7.32 4.17
CA ASP A 191 -21.41 -5.95 4.64
C ASP A 191 -20.23 -5.54 5.53
N GLY A 192 -19.61 -4.42 5.20
CA GLY A 192 -18.39 -3.95 5.84
C GLY A 192 -17.46 -3.25 4.84
N PRO A 193 -16.26 -2.84 5.29
CA PRO A 193 -15.33 -2.08 4.47
C PRO A 193 -14.72 -2.88 3.30
N PHE A 194 -14.83 -4.22 3.30
CA PHE A 194 -14.34 -5.10 2.23
C PHE A 194 -15.45 -5.75 1.40
N LYS A 195 -16.67 -5.20 1.45
CA LYS A 195 -17.78 -5.61 0.60
C LYS A 195 -17.40 -5.60 -0.88
N ASP A 196 -16.83 -4.49 -1.32
CA ASP A 196 -16.40 -4.24 -2.68
C ASP A 196 -15.24 -3.22 -2.68
N VAL A 197 -14.60 -3.03 -3.85
CA VAL A 197 -13.44 -2.14 -3.99
C VAL A 197 -13.79 -0.68 -3.67
N TYR A 198 -15.02 -0.27 -3.95
CA TYR A 198 -15.50 1.07 -3.58
C TYR A 198 -15.51 1.25 -2.06
N SER A 199 -16.06 0.28 -1.33
CA SER A 199 -16.16 0.29 0.12
C SER A 199 -14.78 0.39 0.76
N VAL A 200 -13.76 -0.26 0.18
CA VAL A 200 -12.37 -0.17 0.66
C VAL A 200 -11.86 1.27 0.56
N MET A 201 -12.02 1.92 -0.59
CA MET A 201 -11.59 3.32 -0.75
C MET A 201 -12.43 4.27 0.11
N ALA A 202 -13.74 4.08 0.18
CA ALA A 202 -14.65 4.94 0.92
C ALA A 202 -14.41 4.92 2.45
N ASN A 203 -13.89 3.80 2.97
CA ASN A 203 -13.55 3.65 4.38
C ASN A 203 -12.07 3.96 4.67
N TRP A 204 -11.24 4.25 3.66
CA TRP A 204 -9.84 4.61 3.88
C TRP A 204 -9.73 5.99 4.54
N GLY A 205 -9.04 6.08 5.68
CA GLY A 205 -9.10 7.22 6.59
C GLY A 205 -8.23 8.42 6.22
N ALA A 206 -7.51 8.39 5.10
CA ALA A 206 -6.62 9.46 4.66
C ALA A 206 -6.47 9.49 3.13
N ASN A 207 -5.82 10.51 2.58
CA ASN A 207 -5.46 10.53 1.15
C ASN A 207 -4.23 9.66 0.84
N HIS A 208 -3.40 9.31 1.83
CA HIS A 208 -2.21 8.49 1.63
C HIS A 208 -2.37 7.05 2.12
N GLY A 209 -1.57 6.16 1.56
CA GLY A 209 -1.33 4.81 2.05
C GLY A 209 0.14 4.42 1.92
N ALA A 210 0.61 3.55 2.81
CA ALA A 210 1.89 2.87 2.72
C ALA A 210 1.65 1.45 2.22
N LEU A 211 2.48 0.92 1.31
CA LEU A 211 2.37 -0.47 0.86
C LEU A 211 3.70 -1.20 0.99
N GLY A 212 3.63 -2.48 1.35
CA GLY A 212 4.75 -3.41 1.28
C GLY A 212 4.42 -4.61 0.40
N TYR A 213 5.45 -5.26 -0.11
CA TYR A 213 5.32 -6.51 -0.87
C TYR A 213 5.01 -7.70 0.04
N GLY A 214 4.05 -8.53 -0.38
CA GLY A 214 3.53 -9.68 0.34
C GLY A 214 2.21 -9.42 1.06
N HIS A 215 1.60 -10.50 1.54
CA HIS A 215 0.44 -10.50 2.44
C HIS A 215 0.93 -10.76 3.86
N PHE A 216 1.20 -9.66 4.58
CA PHE A 216 1.73 -9.67 5.95
C PHE A 216 0.77 -8.97 6.91
N GLY A 217 -0.54 -8.94 6.58
CA GLY A 217 -1.55 -8.32 7.43
C GLY A 217 -1.63 -8.98 8.82
N ALA A 218 -1.44 -10.30 8.90
CA ALA A 218 -1.38 -11.01 10.19
C ALA A 218 -0.21 -10.53 11.07
N ASP A 219 0.98 -10.34 10.50
CA ASP A 219 2.14 -9.80 11.21
C ASP A 219 1.91 -8.36 11.66
N MET A 220 1.23 -7.56 10.83
CA MET A 220 0.84 -6.20 11.16
C MET A 220 -0.17 -6.15 12.31
N ILE A 221 -1.16 -7.06 12.34
CA ILE A 221 -2.12 -7.20 13.45
C ILE A 221 -1.38 -7.59 14.74
N ALA A 222 -0.44 -8.53 14.66
CA ALA A 222 0.36 -8.93 15.81
C ALA A 222 1.18 -7.75 16.35
N LEU A 223 1.90 -7.03 15.48
CA LEU A 223 2.66 -5.82 15.84
C LEU A 223 1.74 -4.74 16.46
N ALA A 224 0.60 -4.45 15.85
CA ALA A 224 -0.36 -3.48 16.36
C ALA A 224 -0.84 -3.83 17.77
N SER A 225 -1.11 -5.12 18.04
CA SER A 225 -1.49 -5.57 19.39
C SER A 225 -0.35 -5.41 20.42
N MET A 226 0.91 -5.63 20.02
CA MET A 226 2.07 -5.36 20.86
C MET A 226 2.23 -3.87 21.16
N LEU A 227 1.79 -2.99 20.26
CA LEU A 227 1.84 -1.55 20.44
C LEU A 227 0.55 -0.96 21.03
N ARG A 228 -0.49 -1.79 21.23
CA ARG A 228 -1.82 -1.41 21.72
C ARG A 228 -2.48 -0.37 20.80
N ILE A 229 -2.29 -0.57 19.49
CA ILE A 229 -2.94 0.20 18.42
C ILE A 229 -4.11 -0.65 17.90
N PRO A 230 -5.37 -0.23 18.08
CA PRO A 230 -6.52 -0.96 17.57
C PRO A 230 -6.53 -0.98 16.03
N VAL A 231 -6.89 -2.13 15.49
CA VAL A 231 -7.06 -2.35 14.05
C VAL A 231 -8.51 -2.06 13.68
N CYS A 232 -8.77 -0.91 13.05
CA CYS A 232 -10.13 -0.46 12.76
C CYS A 232 -10.67 -0.89 11.39
N MET A 233 -9.83 -1.55 10.56
CA MET A 233 -10.22 -2.10 9.26
C MET A 233 -9.17 -3.13 8.82
N HIS A 234 -9.56 -4.39 8.57
CA HIS A 234 -8.71 -5.40 7.93
C HIS A 234 -9.49 -6.45 7.12
N ASN A 235 -8.84 -7.07 6.14
CA ASN A 235 -9.34 -8.22 5.38
C ASN A 235 -8.52 -9.50 5.61
N VAL A 236 -7.69 -9.51 6.65
CA VAL A 236 -6.94 -10.69 7.11
C VAL A 236 -7.93 -11.77 7.63
N PRO A 237 -7.79 -13.04 7.24
CA PRO A 237 -8.62 -14.13 7.76
C PRO A 237 -8.54 -14.26 9.28
N GLU A 238 -9.67 -14.53 9.93
CA GLU A 238 -9.78 -14.54 11.39
C GLU A 238 -8.84 -15.57 12.06
N GLU A 239 -8.60 -16.71 11.42
CA GLU A 239 -7.72 -17.77 11.90
C GLU A 239 -6.24 -17.37 11.93
N GLN A 240 -5.86 -16.30 11.24
CA GLN A 240 -4.50 -15.77 11.24
C GLN A 240 -4.31 -14.65 12.27
N ILE A 241 -5.38 -14.20 12.94
CA ILE A 241 -5.30 -13.15 13.96
C ILE A 241 -4.55 -13.71 15.18
N PHE A 242 -3.32 -13.25 15.36
CA PHE A 242 -2.48 -13.60 16.49
C PHE A 242 -2.22 -12.38 17.38
N ARG A 243 -2.66 -12.46 18.63
CA ARG A 243 -2.57 -11.39 19.65
C ARG A 243 -2.28 -12.01 21.03
N PRO A 244 -1.82 -11.23 22.02
CA PRO A 244 -1.66 -11.72 23.38
C PRO A 244 -2.94 -12.37 23.92
N SER A 245 -2.83 -13.47 24.67
CA SER A 245 -3.97 -14.25 25.17
C SER A 245 -4.96 -13.41 26.01
N ALA A 246 -4.51 -12.31 26.60
CA ALA A 246 -5.39 -11.39 27.33
C ALA A 246 -6.51 -10.77 26.46
N TRP A 247 -6.35 -10.68 25.13
CA TRP A 247 -7.41 -10.20 24.24
C TRP A 247 -8.64 -11.11 24.26
N SER A 248 -8.47 -12.43 24.38
CA SER A 248 -9.61 -13.36 24.38
C SER A 248 -10.47 -13.26 25.64
N MET A 249 -9.88 -12.79 26.75
CA MET A 249 -10.60 -12.52 28.00
C MET A 249 -11.47 -11.26 27.93
N LEU A 250 -11.30 -10.46 26.87
CA LEU A 250 -12.03 -9.21 26.66
C LEU A 250 -13.14 -9.33 25.60
N GLY A 251 -13.41 -10.54 25.10
CA GLY A 251 -14.57 -10.83 24.26
C GLY A 251 -14.27 -11.79 23.10
N MET A 252 -15.32 -12.40 22.58
CA MET A 252 -15.24 -13.29 21.41
C MET A 252 -15.21 -12.51 20.09
N ASP A 253 -15.93 -11.39 20.02
CA ASP A 253 -15.88 -10.45 18.91
C ASP A 253 -14.48 -9.81 18.81
N LYS A 254 -13.75 -10.13 17.72
CA LYS A 254 -12.33 -9.83 17.59
C LYS A 254 -12.03 -8.35 17.51
N GLU A 255 -12.90 -7.57 16.88
CA GLU A 255 -12.78 -6.12 16.78
C GLU A 255 -13.05 -5.47 18.15
N GLY A 256 -14.20 -5.75 18.75
CA GLY A 256 -14.54 -5.19 20.06
C GLY A 256 -13.56 -5.58 21.16
N ALA A 257 -13.04 -6.81 21.14
CA ALA A 257 -12.00 -7.25 22.07
C ALA A 257 -10.70 -6.46 21.88
N ASP A 258 -10.35 -6.10 20.63
CA ASP A 258 -9.17 -5.30 20.33
C ASP A 258 -9.25 -3.89 20.90
N PHE A 259 -10.36 -3.20 20.66
CA PHE A 259 -10.57 -1.85 21.20
C PHE A 259 -10.57 -1.85 22.73
N ARG A 260 -11.25 -2.81 23.37
CA ARG A 260 -11.25 -2.94 24.84
C ARG A 260 -9.85 -3.23 25.39
N ALA A 261 -9.09 -4.11 24.74
CA ALA A 261 -7.73 -4.44 25.16
C ALA A 261 -6.78 -3.26 25.02
N CYS A 262 -6.80 -2.58 23.87
CA CYS A 262 -5.96 -1.41 23.63
C CYS A 262 -6.31 -0.28 24.60
N GLN A 263 -7.59 -0.05 24.87
CA GLN A 263 -8.03 0.92 25.88
C GLN A 263 -7.59 0.55 27.30
N ASN A 264 -7.68 -0.73 27.67
CA ASN A 264 -7.35 -1.21 29.01
C ASN A 264 -5.84 -1.15 29.29
N PHE A 265 -5.01 -1.59 28.34
CA PHE A 265 -3.56 -1.66 28.53
C PHE A 265 -2.84 -0.36 28.20
N GLY A 266 -3.39 0.44 27.28
CA GLY A 266 -2.83 1.71 26.87
C GLY A 266 -1.47 1.62 26.17
N PRO A 267 -0.89 2.78 25.81
CA PRO A 267 0.43 2.88 25.19
C PRO A 267 1.56 2.34 26.08
N LEU A 268 2.56 1.71 25.44
CA LEU A 268 3.62 0.96 26.14
C LEU A 268 4.58 1.82 26.96
N TYR A 269 4.91 3.03 26.50
CA TYR A 269 6.02 3.84 27.05
C TYR A 269 5.57 5.10 27.81
N GLY A 270 4.29 5.19 28.16
CA GLY A 270 3.73 6.34 28.90
C GLY A 270 2.35 6.70 28.39
N LYS A 271 1.55 7.37 29.24
CA LYS A 271 0.18 7.78 28.89
C LYS A 271 0.18 8.88 27.83
N TYR A 272 -0.73 8.75 26.87
CA TYR A 272 -1.15 9.82 25.96
C TYR A 272 -2.11 10.77 26.68
#